data_AF-A0A2A5SJM1-F1
#
_entry.id   AF-A0A2A5SJM1-F1
#
_cell.length_a   1.000
_cell.length_b   1.000
_cell.length_c   1.000
_cell.angle_alpha   90.00
_cell.angle_beta   90.00
_cell.angle_gamma   90.00
#
_symmetry.space_group_name_H-M   'P 1'
#
loop_
_entity.id
_entity.type
_entity.pdbx_description
1 polymer ?
#
loop_
_entity_poly.entity_id
_entity_poly.type
_entity_poly.pdbx_seq_one_letter_code
_entity_poly.pdbx_strand_id
1 'polypeptide(L)'
;MKFIAIVGTNASFSYNRKLLWYMKKHFKKEAQIEIVEITDLPLFSEDIREIPEGVQKIAEAIREADGLIFSTPEYDHAITAALKSLIEWLSWIKPQPLNSLPVMIVGVSLGNMGTVFAQENLRQILSSPGLDAFVLPSNQFLLGRAAEAFNQQDELIDERTISWLEHCFNNFMIYSKTLKPMRFPSPKKENNKELIESEESKNSTETEEVWWTKETNQGLPVLSDADTGASEYEEVIEPENSAYLQFLEEGETLEFDDIGELRGKSEE
;
A
#
# COMPACT_ATOMS: atom_id res chain seq x y z
N MET A 1 10.17 0.06 -22.42
CA MET A 1 9.03 0.27 -21.50
C MET A 1 9.59 0.75 -20.17
N LYS A 2 8.87 1.62 -19.46
CA LYS A 2 9.24 2.10 -18.12
C LYS A 2 8.40 1.36 -17.07
N PHE A 3 9.03 0.76 -16.08
CA PHE A 3 8.33 0.13 -14.95
C PHE A 3 8.78 0.77 -13.65
N ILE A 4 7.82 1.00 -12.74
CA ILE A 4 8.11 1.28 -11.33
C ILE A 4 8.14 -0.04 -10.59
N ALA A 5 9.11 -0.22 -9.70
CA ALA A 5 9.26 -1.41 -8.87
C ALA A 5 9.29 -1.01 -7.40
N ILE A 6 8.26 -1.39 -6.64
CA ILE A 6 8.11 -1.02 -5.23
C ILE A 6 8.68 -2.13 -4.34
N VAL A 7 9.60 -1.75 -3.46
CA VAL A 7 10.05 -2.62 -2.36
C VAL A 7 8.94 -2.65 -1.30
N GLY A 8 8.23 -3.76 -1.18
CA GLY A 8 7.05 -3.93 -0.32
C GLY A 8 7.34 -4.09 1.18
N THR A 9 8.37 -3.41 1.69
CA THR A 9 8.71 -3.39 3.12
C THR A 9 9.46 -2.11 3.46
N ASN A 10 9.28 -1.59 4.67
CA ASN A 10 10.04 -0.49 5.23
C ASN A 10 11.31 -0.94 5.97
N ALA A 11 11.60 -2.25 6.04
CA ALA A 11 12.78 -2.75 6.71
C ALA A 11 14.08 -2.28 6.02
N SER A 12 15.07 -1.91 6.83
CA SER A 12 16.40 -1.48 6.38
C SER A 12 17.13 -2.56 5.57
N PHE A 13 16.92 -3.83 5.92
CA PHE A 13 17.38 -4.98 5.16
C PHE A 13 16.20 -5.73 4.50
N SER A 14 16.35 -6.12 3.24
CA SER A 14 15.31 -6.84 2.50
C SER A 14 15.88 -7.66 1.34
N TYR A 15 15.56 -8.94 1.27
CA TYR A 15 15.84 -9.76 0.08
C TYR A 15 14.98 -9.38 -1.12
N ASN A 16 13.80 -8.77 -0.89
CA ASN A 16 12.94 -8.24 -1.95
C ASN A 16 13.62 -7.05 -2.65
N ARG A 17 14.31 -6.21 -1.88
CA ARG A 17 15.17 -5.15 -2.41
C ARG A 17 16.28 -5.72 -3.30
N LYS A 18 16.98 -6.76 -2.82
CA LYS A 18 18.02 -7.46 -3.61
C LYS A 18 17.46 -8.00 -4.93
N LEU A 19 16.30 -8.67 -4.89
CA LEU A 19 15.63 -9.18 -6.09
C LEU A 19 15.33 -8.05 -7.10
N LEU A 20 14.78 -6.92 -6.65
CA LEU A 20 14.47 -5.81 -7.55
C LEU A 20 15.73 -5.19 -8.17
N TRP A 21 16.81 -5.05 -7.40
CA TRP A 21 18.10 -4.59 -7.93
C TRP A 21 18.70 -5.58 -8.94
N TYR A 22 18.61 -6.88 -8.67
CA TYR A 22 18.96 -7.92 -9.62
C TYR A 22 18.14 -7.78 -10.90
N MET A 23 16.81 -7.69 -10.82
CA MET A 23 15.92 -7.52 -11.97
C MET A 23 16.27 -6.28 -12.79
N LYS A 24 16.50 -5.13 -12.13
CA LYS A 24 16.91 -3.88 -12.80
C LYS A 24 18.22 -4.04 -13.59
N LYS A 25 19.20 -4.75 -13.04
CA LYS A 25 20.48 -5.01 -13.71
C LYS A 25 20.31 -6.02 -14.85
N HIS A 26 19.57 -7.11 -14.60
CA HIS A 26 19.38 -8.23 -15.52
C HIS A 26 18.60 -7.81 -16.76
N PHE A 27 17.48 -7.10 -16.58
CA PHE A 27 16.56 -6.69 -17.65
C PHE A 27 16.84 -5.29 -18.23
N LYS A 28 18.05 -4.76 -18.04
CA LYS A 28 18.39 -3.38 -18.44
C LYS A 28 18.33 -3.11 -19.94
N LYS A 29 18.39 -4.16 -20.78
CA LYS A 29 18.33 -4.02 -22.25
C LYS A 29 16.88 -4.07 -22.75
N GLU A 30 15.99 -4.66 -21.96
CA GLU A 30 14.61 -4.94 -22.27
C GLU A 30 13.68 -3.82 -21.77
N ALA A 31 13.94 -3.31 -20.55
CA ALA A 31 13.12 -2.28 -19.92
C ALA A 31 13.90 -1.37 -18.97
N GLN A 32 13.36 -0.18 -18.75
CA GLN A 32 13.81 0.71 -17.68
C GLN A 32 13.02 0.38 -16.42
N ILE A 33 13.71 -0.07 -15.36
CA ILE A 33 13.11 -0.33 -14.05
C ILE A 33 13.61 0.73 -13.06
N GLU A 34 12.67 1.47 -12.49
CA GLU A 34 12.91 2.45 -11.43
C GLU A 34 12.46 1.85 -10.10
N ILE A 35 13.39 1.70 -9.15
CA ILE A 35 13.12 1.08 -7.85
C ILE A 35 12.72 2.18 -6.88
N VAL A 36 11.61 1.96 -6.17
CA VAL A 36 11.02 2.86 -5.19
C VAL A 36 11.01 2.19 -3.82
N GLU A 37 11.56 2.89 -2.84
CA GLU A 37 11.53 2.51 -1.43
C GLU A 37 10.32 3.14 -0.74
N ILE A 38 9.81 2.46 0.30
CA ILE A 38 8.68 2.94 1.11
C ILE A 38 9.03 3.09 2.59
N THR A 39 10.33 3.12 2.92
CA THR A 39 10.82 3.12 4.30
C THR A 39 10.33 4.31 5.12
N ASP A 40 10.30 5.50 4.52
CA ASP A 40 10.05 6.76 5.24
C ASP A 40 8.62 7.28 5.05
N LEU A 41 7.70 6.45 4.56
CA LEU A 41 6.31 6.86 4.37
C LEU A 41 5.55 6.75 5.69
N PRO A 42 4.74 7.76 6.06
CA PRO A 42 3.88 7.65 7.22
C PRO A 42 2.82 6.58 7.00
N LEU A 43 2.38 5.96 8.09
CA LEU A 43 1.21 5.09 8.04
C LEU A 43 0.01 5.88 7.53
N PHE A 44 -0.84 5.21 6.76
CA PHE A 44 -2.09 5.76 6.30
C PHE A 44 -3.01 6.03 7.50
N SER A 45 -3.68 7.17 7.46
CA SER A 45 -4.74 7.58 8.37
C SER A 45 -5.68 8.46 7.57
N GLU A 46 -6.98 8.15 7.60
CA GLU A 46 -8.01 8.90 6.90
C GLU A 46 -8.09 10.36 7.38
N ASP A 47 -7.67 10.61 8.61
CA ASP A 47 -7.68 11.95 9.20
C ASP A 47 -6.56 12.85 8.66
N ILE A 48 -5.51 12.27 8.08
CA ILE A 48 -4.43 13.02 7.42
C ILE A 48 -4.93 13.47 6.04
N ARG A 49 -5.44 14.70 6.01
CA ARG A 49 -6.03 15.31 4.79
C ARG A 49 -5.01 15.56 3.68
N GLU A 50 -3.76 15.84 4.04
CA GLU A 50 -2.70 16.14 3.07
C GLU A 50 -1.93 14.87 2.71
N ILE A 51 -1.96 14.50 1.42
CA ILE A 51 -1.21 13.36 0.93
C ILE A 51 0.30 13.65 1.08
N PRO A 52 1.09 12.80 1.76
CA PRO A 52 2.52 13.02 1.96
C PRO A 52 3.27 13.17 0.63
N GLU A 53 4.24 14.09 0.58
CA GLU A 53 5.00 14.39 -0.65
C GLU A 53 5.63 13.14 -1.28
N GLY A 54 6.17 12.23 -0.44
CA GLY A 54 6.72 10.96 -0.90
C GLY A 54 5.70 10.09 -1.62
N VAL A 55 4.48 10.00 -1.09
CA VAL A 55 3.37 9.27 -1.73
C VAL A 55 2.98 9.94 -3.04
N GLN A 56 2.87 11.27 -3.08
CA GLN A 56 2.52 12.01 -4.31
C GLN A 56 3.52 11.72 -5.43
N LYS A 57 4.84 11.76 -5.13
CA LYS A 57 5.90 11.43 -6.08
C LYS A 57 5.79 10.00 -6.61
N ILE A 58 5.45 9.05 -5.75
CA ILE A 58 5.24 7.65 -6.15
C ILE A 58 4.03 7.54 -7.08
N ALA A 59 2.91 8.18 -6.74
CA ALA A 59 1.71 8.17 -7.57
C ALA A 59 1.95 8.78 -8.95
N GLU A 60 2.70 9.88 -9.04
CA GLU A 60 3.13 10.48 -10.31
C GLU A 60 4.00 9.54 -11.14
N ALA A 61 5.02 8.93 -10.51
CA ALA A 61 5.90 7.97 -11.16
C ALA A 61 5.12 6.76 -11.71
N ILE A 62 4.13 6.27 -10.96
CA ILE A 62 3.23 5.17 -11.38
C ILE A 62 2.41 5.59 -12.60
N ARG A 63 1.82 6.79 -12.61
CA ARG A 63 1.00 7.29 -13.72
C ARG A 63 1.78 7.40 -15.04
N GLU A 64 3.07 7.72 -14.96
CA GLU A 64 3.96 7.83 -16.12
C GLU A 64 4.51 6.48 -16.61
N ALA A 65 4.38 5.42 -15.81
CA ALA A 65 4.96 4.12 -16.11
C ALA A 65 4.12 3.33 -17.11
N ASP A 66 4.73 2.36 -17.79
CA ASP A 66 4.04 1.35 -18.59
C ASP A 66 3.39 0.24 -17.73
N GLY A 67 3.84 0.08 -16.49
CA GLY A 67 3.32 -0.88 -15.51
C GLY A 67 4.06 -0.80 -14.17
N LEU A 68 3.60 -1.58 -13.21
CA LEU A 68 4.09 -1.62 -11.84
C LEU A 68 4.53 -3.02 -11.44
N ILE A 69 5.63 -3.12 -10.69
CA ILE A 69 6.14 -4.36 -10.11
C ILE A 69 6.09 -4.19 -8.60
N PHE A 70 5.33 -5.03 -7.89
CA PHE A 70 5.44 -5.15 -6.45
C PHE A 70 6.38 -6.28 -6.09
N SER A 71 7.37 -6.02 -5.21
CA SER A 71 8.11 -7.08 -4.54
C SER A 71 7.65 -7.16 -3.09
N THR A 72 6.93 -8.21 -2.72
CA THR A 72 6.41 -8.36 -1.34
C THR A 72 7.13 -9.49 -0.59
N PRO A 73 7.64 -9.27 0.63
CA PRO A 73 7.85 -10.37 1.56
C PRO A 73 6.49 -10.90 2.07
N GLU A 74 6.53 -11.97 2.86
CA GLU A 74 5.35 -12.55 3.51
C GLU A 74 5.51 -12.49 5.02
N TYR A 75 4.63 -11.73 5.69
CA TYR A 75 4.52 -11.63 7.15
C TYR A 75 3.16 -12.18 7.55
N ASP A 76 3.13 -13.19 8.41
CA ASP A 76 1.90 -13.80 8.94
C ASP A 76 0.85 -14.14 7.86
N HIS A 77 1.32 -14.71 6.75
CA HIS A 77 0.51 -15.07 5.56
C HIS A 77 -0.15 -13.90 4.82
N ALA A 78 0.36 -12.67 4.99
CA ALA A 78 -0.12 -11.47 4.32
C ALA A 78 1.02 -10.61 3.77
N ILE A 79 0.65 -9.56 3.04
CA ILE A 79 1.57 -8.46 2.72
C ILE A 79 2.00 -7.71 3.99
N THR A 80 3.07 -6.92 3.89
CA THR A 80 3.49 -6.09 5.02
C THR A 80 2.50 -4.97 5.30
N ALA A 81 2.41 -4.57 6.57
CA ALA A 81 1.64 -3.39 6.98
C ALA A 81 2.07 -2.12 6.22
N ALA A 82 3.37 -1.93 6.00
CA ALA A 82 3.90 -0.81 5.22
C ALA A 82 3.42 -0.82 3.76
N LEU A 83 3.40 -2.00 3.11
CA LEU A 83 2.89 -2.11 1.75
C LEU A 83 1.38 -1.87 1.69
N LYS A 84 0.60 -2.43 2.64
CA LYS A 84 -0.84 -2.17 2.71
C LYS A 84 -1.12 -0.67 2.87
N SER A 85 -0.40 -0.02 3.78
CA SER A 85 -0.52 1.41 4.03
C SER A 85 -0.19 2.27 2.81
N LEU A 86 0.84 1.93 2.02
CA LEU A 86 1.09 2.62 0.75
C LEU A 86 -0.10 2.45 -0.20
N ILE A 87 -0.68 1.25 -0.28
CA ILE A 87 -1.82 1.00 -1.16
C ILE A 87 -3.03 1.84 -0.75
N GLU A 88 -3.29 2.02 0.55
CA GLU A 88 -4.34 2.95 1.03
C GLU A 88 -4.05 4.39 0.63
N TRP A 89 -2.82 4.83 0.82
CA TRP A 89 -2.41 6.15 0.39
C TRP A 89 -2.61 6.37 -1.11
N LEU A 90 -2.24 5.40 -1.94
CA LEU A 90 -2.46 5.45 -3.38
C LEU A 90 -3.96 5.43 -3.70
N SER A 91 -4.76 4.66 -2.95
CA SER A 91 -6.20 4.53 -3.18
C SER A 91 -6.95 5.85 -2.94
N TRP A 92 -6.47 6.64 -1.98
CA TRP A 92 -6.96 7.96 -1.60
C TRP A 92 -6.76 9.01 -2.71
N ILE A 93 -5.68 8.89 -3.48
CA ILE A 93 -5.32 9.87 -4.50
C ILE A 93 -6.25 9.79 -5.71
N LYS A 94 -6.80 10.93 -6.13
CA LYS A 94 -7.58 11.05 -7.37
C LYS A 94 -6.81 11.85 -8.45
N PRO A 95 -6.84 11.44 -9.73
CA PRO A 95 -7.35 10.16 -10.23
C PRO A 95 -6.50 8.97 -9.74
N GLN A 96 -7.14 7.82 -9.52
CA GLN A 96 -6.54 6.60 -8.98
C GLN A 96 -5.31 6.16 -9.78
N PRO A 97 -4.08 6.15 -9.23
CA PRO A 97 -2.87 5.79 -9.95
C PRO A 97 -2.79 4.32 -10.38
N LEU A 98 -3.47 3.40 -9.69
CA LEU A 98 -3.43 1.96 -9.98
C LEU A 98 -4.47 1.48 -11.01
N ASN A 99 -5.46 2.31 -11.33
CA ASN A 99 -6.58 1.92 -12.18
C ASN A 99 -6.11 1.54 -13.59
N SER A 100 -6.50 0.34 -14.03
CA SER A 100 -6.17 -0.23 -15.33
C SER A 100 -4.67 -0.32 -15.60
N LEU A 101 -3.86 -0.30 -14.54
CA LEU A 101 -2.40 -0.40 -14.63
C LEU A 101 -1.97 -1.87 -14.66
N PRO A 102 -1.12 -2.29 -15.62
CA PRO A 102 -0.53 -3.61 -15.59
C PRO A 102 0.36 -3.79 -14.35
N VAL A 103 0.14 -4.85 -13.58
CA VAL A 103 0.89 -5.17 -12.37
C VAL A 103 1.53 -6.56 -12.45
N MET A 104 2.81 -6.64 -12.11
CA MET A 104 3.51 -7.89 -11.80
C MET A 104 3.78 -7.95 -10.30
N ILE A 105 3.65 -9.15 -9.73
CA ILE A 105 4.00 -9.39 -8.33
C ILE A 105 5.14 -10.40 -8.32
N VAL A 106 6.20 -10.05 -7.59
CA VAL A 106 7.32 -10.92 -7.26
C VAL A 106 7.48 -10.95 -5.75
N GLY A 107 8.19 -11.93 -5.22
CA GLY A 107 8.41 -11.97 -3.78
C GLY A 107 9.52 -12.91 -3.39
N VAL A 108 10.17 -12.56 -2.29
CA VAL A 108 11.21 -13.35 -1.64
C VAL A 108 10.87 -13.57 -0.18
N SER A 109 10.96 -14.81 0.30
CA SER A 109 10.87 -15.15 1.72
C SER A 109 11.97 -16.12 2.16
N LEU A 110 12.14 -16.22 3.48
CA LEU A 110 13.07 -17.17 4.08
C LEU A 110 12.56 -18.62 3.98
N GLY A 111 11.24 -18.81 4.00
CA GLY A 111 10.61 -20.12 3.95
C GLY A 111 10.67 -20.79 2.59
N ASN A 112 10.38 -22.09 2.53
CA ASN A 112 10.43 -22.87 1.29
C ASN A 112 9.32 -22.51 0.29
N MET A 113 8.18 -22.01 0.79
CA MET A 113 7.03 -21.70 -0.05
C MET A 113 7.17 -20.36 -0.78
N GLY A 114 8.24 -19.60 -0.53
CA GLY A 114 8.32 -18.23 -1.03
C GLY A 114 7.21 -17.38 -0.40
N THR A 115 6.48 -16.63 -1.22
CA THR A 115 5.52 -15.61 -0.77
C THR A 115 4.11 -15.91 -1.27
N VAL A 116 3.73 -17.20 -1.31
CA VAL A 116 2.46 -17.65 -1.92
C VAL A 116 1.26 -16.92 -1.32
N PHE A 117 1.18 -16.83 0.01
CA PHE A 117 0.02 -16.25 0.68
C PHE A 117 0.04 -14.72 0.57
N ALA A 118 1.20 -14.09 0.71
CA ALA A 118 1.32 -12.65 0.53
C ALA A 118 0.98 -12.20 -0.90
N GLN A 119 1.40 -12.95 -1.92
CA GLN A 119 1.04 -12.61 -3.30
C GLN A 119 -0.43 -12.82 -3.59
N GLU A 120 -1.07 -13.85 -3.02
CA GLU A 120 -2.51 -14.06 -3.17
C GLU A 120 -3.31 -12.97 -2.46
N ASN A 121 -2.93 -12.64 -1.23
CA ASN A 121 -3.50 -11.52 -0.49
C ASN A 121 -3.36 -10.19 -1.25
N LEU A 122 -2.19 -9.92 -1.86
CA LEU A 122 -2.00 -8.73 -2.69
C LEU A 122 -2.87 -8.73 -3.95
N ARG A 123 -3.05 -9.89 -4.61
CA ARG A 123 -3.94 -10.01 -5.78
C ARG A 123 -5.37 -9.66 -5.41
N GLN A 124 -5.86 -10.18 -4.29
CA GLN A 124 -7.19 -9.88 -3.78
C GLN A 124 -7.36 -8.37 -3.55
N ILE A 125 -6.40 -7.73 -2.87
CA ILE A 125 -6.41 -6.29 -2.61
C ILE A 125 -6.44 -5.51 -3.94
N LEU A 126 -5.52 -5.80 -4.86
CA LEU A 126 -5.41 -5.06 -6.13
C LEU A 126 -6.62 -5.25 -7.07
N SER A 127 -7.40 -6.32 -6.86
CA SER A 127 -8.65 -6.58 -7.57
C SER A 127 -9.88 -5.93 -6.94
N SER A 128 -9.73 -5.22 -5.82
CA SER A 128 -10.86 -4.55 -5.17
C SER A 128 -11.44 -3.45 -6.07
N PRO A 129 -12.77 -3.21 -5.97
CA PRO A 129 -13.39 -2.07 -6.61
C PRO A 129 -12.64 -0.77 -6.25
N GLY A 130 -12.42 0.10 -7.23
CA GLY A 130 -11.77 1.39 -7.01
C GLY A 130 -10.24 1.38 -7.04
N LEU A 131 -9.58 0.22 -6.97
CA LEU A 131 -8.17 0.07 -7.38
C LEU A 131 -8.06 -0.41 -8.83
N ASP A 132 -8.79 -1.47 -9.20
CA ASP A 132 -8.94 -1.98 -10.57
C ASP A 132 -7.62 -2.19 -11.33
N ALA A 133 -6.59 -2.70 -10.65
CA ALA A 133 -5.31 -2.96 -11.28
C ALA A 133 -5.34 -4.24 -12.12
N PHE A 134 -4.70 -4.22 -13.29
CA PHE A 134 -4.59 -5.39 -14.16
C PHE A 134 -3.41 -6.25 -13.72
N VAL A 135 -3.64 -7.15 -12.77
CA VAL A 135 -2.59 -8.04 -12.26
C VAL A 135 -2.34 -9.19 -13.24
N LEU A 136 -1.07 -9.42 -13.59
CA LEU A 136 -0.64 -10.49 -14.49
C LEU A 136 -1.07 -11.86 -13.95
N PRO A 137 -1.92 -12.61 -14.68
CA PRO A 137 -2.39 -13.93 -14.23
C PRO A 137 -1.32 -15.02 -14.48
N SER A 138 -1.37 -16.07 -13.67
CA SER A 138 -0.62 -17.33 -13.82
C SER A 138 0.91 -17.24 -13.87
N ASN A 139 1.49 -16.06 -13.63
CA ASN A 139 2.93 -15.81 -13.59
C ASN A 139 3.31 -15.38 -12.18
N GLN A 140 3.61 -16.35 -11.33
CA GLN A 140 3.98 -16.14 -9.93
C GLN A 140 5.47 -16.40 -9.75
N PHE A 141 6.24 -15.36 -9.44
CA PHE A 141 7.64 -15.51 -9.06
C PHE A 141 7.75 -15.56 -7.54
N LEU A 142 7.89 -16.78 -7.02
CA LEU A 142 7.83 -17.11 -5.60
C LEU A 142 9.20 -17.64 -5.15
N LEU A 143 10.09 -16.75 -4.72
CA LEU A 143 11.44 -17.15 -4.33
C LEU A 143 11.48 -17.51 -2.84
N GLY A 144 11.67 -18.79 -2.54
CA GLY A 144 11.93 -19.28 -1.19
C GLY A 144 13.43 -19.32 -0.86
N ARG A 145 13.76 -19.68 0.40
CA ARG A 145 15.13 -19.92 0.88
C ARG A 145 16.09 -18.77 0.56
N ALA A 146 15.66 -17.54 0.83
CA ALA A 146 16.37 -16.32 0.39
C ALA A 146 17.87 -16.28 0.72
N ALA A 147 18.28 -16.80 1.88
CA ALA A 147 19.67 -16.80 2.31
C ALA A 147 20.60 -17.63 1.39
N GLU A 148 20.05 -18.62 0.70
CA GLU A 148 20.78 -19.50 -0.23
C GLU A 148 20.60 -19.07 -1.69
N ALA A 149 19.62 -18.21 -1.98
CA ALA A 149 19.23 -17.88 -3.35
C ALA A 149 20.17 -16.87 -4.03
N PHE A 150 20.95 -16.10 -3.25
CA PHE A 150 21.81 -15.03 -3.74
C PHE A 150 23.29 -15.28 -3.43
N ASN A 151 24.18 -14.86 -4.33
CA ASN A 151 25.63 -14.82 -4.07
C ASN A 151 26.03 -13.55 -3.29
N GLN A 152 27.34 -13.38 -3.06
CA GLN A 152 27.89 -12.21 -2.35
C GLN A 152 27.72 -10.89 -3.09
N GLN A 153 27.39 -10.92 -4.38
CA GLN A 153 27.13 -9.76 -5.23
C GLN A 153 25.63 -9.49 -5.38
N ASP A 154 24.79 -10.14 -4.57
CA ASP A 154 23.33 -10.06 -4.60
C ASP A 154 22.72 -10.53 -5.94
N GLU A 155 23.38 -11.46 -6.62
CA GLU A 155 22.87 -12.08 -7.85
C GLU A 155 22.25 -13.45 -7.58
N LEU A 156 21.16 -13.76 -8.29
CA LEU A 156 20.56 -15.10 -8.25
C LEU A 156 21.54 -16.15 -8.79
N ILE A 157 21.59 -17.31 -8.15
CA ILE A 157 22.58 -18.36 -8.48
C ILE A 157 22.01 -19.58 -9.21
N ASP A 158 20.70 -19.85 -9.09
CA ASP A 158 20.07 -21.02 -9.72
C ASP A 158 19.51 -20.66 -11.09
N GLU A 159 20.03 -21.30 -12.14
CA GLU A 159 19.68 -21.02 -13.55
C GLU A 159 18.19 -21.26 -13.84
N ARG A 160 17.56 -22.24 -13.19
CA ARG A 160 16.12 -22.53 -13.39
C ARG A 160 15.26 -21.39 -12.83
N THR A 161 15.64 -20.86 -11.68
CA THR A 161 15.00 -19.70 -11.05
C THR A 161 15.15 -18.47 -11.93
N ILE A 162 16.35 -18.24 -12.50
CA ILE A 162 16.59 -17.14 -13.44
C ILE A 162 15.73 -17.29 -14.69
N SER A 163 15.70 -18.48 -15.30
CA SER A 163 14.87 -18.75 -16.49
C SER A 163 13.37 -18.56 -16.22
N TRP A 164 12.90 -18.95 -15.03
CA TRP A 164 11.52 -18.70 -14.62
C TRP A 164 11.22 -17.21 -14.44
N LEU A 165 12.13 -16.45 -13.82
CA LEU A 165 12.01 -14.99 -13.70
C LEU A 165 11.94 -14.31 -15.07
N GLU A 166 12.80 -14.74 -16.01
CA GLU A 166 12.80 -14.26 -17.39
C GLU A 166 11.47 -14.56 -18.09
N HIS A 167 10.93 -15.77 -17.92
CA HIS A 167 9.63 -16.13 -18.46
C HIS A 167 8.52 -15.22 -17.92
N CYS A 168 8.43 -15.05 -16.60
CA CYS A 168 7.44 -14.18 -15.98
C CYS A 168 7.58 -12.72 -16.45
N PHE A 169 8.80 -12.20 -16.51
CA PHE A 169 9.04 -10.82 -16.92
C PHE A 169 8.72 -10.59 -18.40
N ASN A 170 9.07 -11.53 -19.28
CA ASN A 170 8.72 -11.47 -20.69
C ASN A 170 7.20 -11.46 -20.89
N ASN A 171 6.48 -12.32 -20.17
CA ASN A 171 5.01 -12.33 -20.19
C ASN A 171 4.45 -11.01 -19.66
N PHE A 172 5.04 -10.43 -18.61
CA PHE A 172 4.63 -9.14 -18.10
C PHE A 172 4.80 -8.00 -19.12
N MET A 173 5.90 -7.98 -19.87
CA MET A 173 6.12 -6.99 -20.93
C MET A 173 5.08 -7.12 -22.04
N ILE A 174 4.78 -8.34 -22.49
CA ILE A 174 3.76 -8.60 -23.51
C ILE A 174 2.38 -8.15 -23.00
N TYR A 175 2.05 -8.52 -21.76
CA TYR A 175 0.81 -8.16 -21.11
C TYR A 175 0.64 -6.63 -21.01
N SER A 176 1.66 -5.95 -20.48
CA SER A 176 1.68 -4.48 -20.35
C SER A 176 1.52 -3.78 -21.70
N LYS A 177 2.16 -4.29 -22.76
CA LYS A 177 2.02 -3.75 -24.12
C LYS A 177 0.61 -3.96 -24.68
N THR A 178 0.00 -5.10 -24.39
CA THR A 178 -1.33 -5.48 -24.91
C THR A 178 -2.44 -4.66 -24.24
N LEU A 179 -2.30 -4.37 -22.94
CA LEU A 179 -3.29 -3.61 -22.17
C LEU A 179 -3.21 -2.10 -22.41
N LYS A 180 -2.16 -1.60 -23.09
CA LYS A 180 -1.95 -0.16 -23.32
C LYS A 180 -3.19 0.60 -23.83
N PRO A 181 -4.03 0.07 -24.74
CA PRO A 181 -5.24 0.77 -25.19
C PRO A 181 -6.35 0.90 -24.14
N MET A 182 -6.34 0.05 -23.10
CA MET A 182 -7.34 0.08 -22.02
C MET A 182 -6.92 0.99 -20.86
N ARG A 183 -5.75 1.63 -20.96
CA ARG A 183 -5.26 2.54 -19.91
C ARG A 183 -5.93 3.89 -20.02
N PHE A 184 -6.33 4.44 -18.86
CA PHE A 184 -6.72 5.84 -18.80
C PHE A 184 -5.51 6.73 -19.14
N PRO A 185 -5.66 7.70 -20.06
CA PRO A 185 -4.59 8.62 -20.34
C PRO A 185 -4.27 9.42 -19.08
N SER A 186 -2.98 9.55 -18.75
CA SER A 186 -2.53 10.43 -17.67
C SER A 186 -3.11 11.83 -17.92
N PRO A 187 -3.67 12.51 -16.90
CA PRO A 187 -4.16 13.87 -17.07
C PRO A 187 -3.05 14.72 -17.69
N LYS A 188 -3.31 15.38 -18.82
CA LYS A 188 -2.38 16.37 -19.34
C LYS A 188 -2.23 17.47 -18.28
N LYS A 189 -1.00 17.94 -18.04
CA LYS A 189 -0.73 19.16 -17.26
C LYS A 189 -1.28 20.38 -18.03
N GLU A 190 -2.60 20.51 -18.12
CA GLU A 190 -3.30 21.71 -18.59
C GLU A 190 -4.07 22.30 -17.41
N ASN A 191 -4.04 23.64 -17.33
CA ASN A 191 -4.41 24.47 -16.18
C ASN A 191 -5.74 24.07 -15.51
N ASN A 192 -5.66 23.45 -14.33
CA ASN A 192 -6.79 23.34 -13.40
C ASN A 192 -6.94 24.65 -12.61
N LYS A 193 -7.57 25.65 -13.23
CA LYS A 193 -8.34 26.69 -12.53
C LYS A 193 -9.78 26.47 -12.99
N GLU A 194 -10.71 26.48 -12.05
CA GLU A 194 -12.15 26.17 -12.22
C GLU A 194 -12.45 24.68 -12.07
N LEU A 195 -12.68 24.26 -10.82
CA LEU A 195 -13.68 23.26 -10.41
C LEU A 195 -13.63 23.07 -8.88
N ILE A 196 -13.63 24.15 -8.09
CA ILE A 196 -13.88 24.08 -6.64
C ILE A 196 -14.56 25.38 -6.20
N GLU A 197 -15.86 25.56 -6.52
CA GLU A 197 -16.72 26.52 -5.83
C GLU A 197 -18.16 25.99 -5.80
N SER A 198 -18.50 25.29 -4.72
CA SER A 198 -19.82 25.07 -4.11
C SER A 198 -19.63 23.82 -3.22
N GLU A 199 -19.73 23.82 -1.89
CA GLU A 199 -20.65 24.55 -1.01
C GLU A 199 -20.01 24.66 0.38
N GLU A 200 -19.89 25.87 0.90
CA GLU A 200 -19.80 26.10 2.35
C GLU A 200 -21.22 26.42 2.85
N SER A 201 -21.70 25.75 3.91
CA SER A 201 -22.14 26.45 5.13
C SER A 201 -22.77 25.53 6.20
N LYS A 202 -22.25 25.72 7.43
CA LYS A 202 -22.93 25.68 8.76
C LYS A 202 -23.39 24.30 9.28
N ASN A 203 -23.29 23.94 10.56
CA ASN A 203 -22.86 24.62 11.79
C ASN A 203 -22.53 23.54 12.86
N SER A 204 -21.76 23.96 13.88
CA SER A 204 -21.51 23.38 15.21
C SER A 204 -22.59 22.46 15.81
N THR A 205 -22.22 21.45 16.63
CA THR A 205 -22.15 21.52 18.12
C THR A 205 -21.44 20.26 18.68
N GLU A 206 -20.83 20.41 19.86
CA GLU A 206 -20.02 19.46 20.63
C GLU A 206 -20.72 18.15 21.01
N THR A 207 -19.95 17.05 21.07
CA THR A 207 -20.31 15.79 21.77
C THR A 207 -19.09 15.18 22.45
N GLU A 208 -19.32 14.65 23.66
CA GLU A 208 -18.35 14.23 24.67
C GLU A 208 -17.58 12.93 24.31
N GLU A 209 -16.30 12.87 24.74
CA GLU A 209 -15.29 11.86 24.41
C GLU A 209 -15.40 10.54 25.20
N VAL A 210 -15.03 9.41 24.57
CA VAL A 210 -15.07 8.05 25.15
C VAL A 210 -13.65 7.49 25.37
N TRP A 211 -13.44 6.73 26.45
CA TRP A 211 -12.15 6.40 27.07
C TRP A 211 -11.05 5.73 26.21
N TRP A 212 -11.33 5.18 25.02
CA TRP A 212 -10.30 4.63 24.13
C TRP A 212 -9.69 5.66 23.16
N THR A 213 -10.16 6.92 23.17
CA THR A 213 -9.55 8.03 22.43
C THR A 213 -8.48 8.78 23.23
N LYS A 214 -8.30 8.47 24.53
CA LYS A 214 -7.46 9.27 25.44
C LYS A 214 -5.94 9.25 25.16
N GLU A 215 -5.45 8.37 24.30
CA GLU A 215 -4.00 8.30 23.97
C GLU A 215 -3.66 8.40 22.47
N THR A 216 -4.63 8.55 21.56
CA THR A 216 -4.34 8.74 20.13
C THR A 216 -4.04 10.20 19.75
N ASN A 217 -3.61 11.02 20.71
CA ASN A 217 -3.52 12.48 20.65
C ASN A 217 -2.54 13.01 19.58
N GLN A 218 -2.91 12.86 18.31
CA GLN A 218 -2.42 13.64 17.16
C GLN A 218 -3.41 14.75 16.76
N GLY A 219 -4.47 15.01 17.55
CA GLY A 219 -5.40 16.11 17.30
C GLY A 219 -6.16 15.98 15.99
N LEU A 220 -6.45 14.75 15.58
CA LEU A 220 -7.09 14.43 14.32
C LEU A 220 -8.55 14.02 14.56
N PRO A 221 -9.52 14.53 13.76
CA PRO A 221 -10.94 14.27 13.97
C PRO A 221 -11.27 12.81 13.65
N VAL A 222 -12.07 12.13 14.49
CA VAL A 222 -12.53 10.75 14.25
C VAL A 222 -13.40 10.69 13.00
N LEU A 223 -12.84 10.17 11.90
CA LEU A 223 -13.58 9.75 10.72
C LEU A 223 -13.82 8.23 10.79
N SER A 224 -14.99 7.80 10.30
CA SER A 224 -15.44 6.40 10.32
C SER A 224 -14.61 5.54 9.36
N ASP A 225 -14.05 4.42 9.85
CA ASP A 225 -13.15 3.43 9.22
C ASP A 225 -13.62 2.75 7.89
N ALA A 226 -14.41 3.40 7.04
CA ALA A 226 -15.07 2.79 5.89
C ALA A 226 -14.85 3.52 4.55
N ASP A 227 -13.88 4.42 4.43
CA ASP A 227 -13.58 5.12 3.17
C ASP A 227 -12.42 4.52 2.37
N THR A 228 -11.95 3.32 2.72
CA THR A 228 -11.12 2.51 1.83
C THR A 228 -11.98 1.80 0.78
N GLY A 229 -12.39 2.53 -0.26
CA GLY A 229 -12.84 2.04 -1.56
C GLY A 229 -13.69 0.76 -1.60
N ALA A 230 -14.95 0.83 -1.17
CA ALA A 230 -16.09 0.06 -1.71
C ALA A 230 -17.41 0.48 -1.01
N SER A 231 -18.14 1.45 -1.55
CA SER A 231 -19.57 1.58 -1.26
C SER A 231 -20.31 2.31 -2.39
N GLU A 232 -21.45 1.75 -2.82
CA GLU A 232 -22.54 2.49 -3.45
C GLU A 232 -23.50 2.94 -2.33
N TYR A 233 -24.10 4.12 -2.48
CA TYR A 233 -24.94 4.76 -1.46
C TYR A 233 -26.30 4.08 -1.27
N GLU A 234 -26.72 3.84 -0.02
CA GLU A 234 -28.12 3.65 0.36
C GLU A 234 -28.42 4.42 1.67
N GLU A 235 -29.60 5.05 1.75
CA GLU A 235 -30.06 5.83 2.91
C GLU A 235 -30.34 4.92 4.13
N VAL A 236 -29.89 5.35 5.32
CA VAL A 236 -30.07 4.64 6.58
C VAL A 236 -31.27 5.18 7.36
N ILE A 237 -32.14 4.29 7.84
CA ILE A 237 -33.23 4.59 8.79
C ILE A 237 -32.81 4.11 10.18
N GLU A 238 -32.82 4.98 11.20
CA GLU A 238 -32.39 4.64 12.57
C GLU A 238 -33.47 3.89 13.40
N PRO A 239 -33.08 2.97 14.32
CA PRO A 239 -34.02 2.31 15.22
C PRO A 239 -34.09 3.00 16.61
N GLU A 240 -35.30 3.33 17.05
CA GLU A 240 -35.58 4.14 18.25
C GLU A 240 -35.24 3.52 19.64
N ASN A 241 -34.54 2.38 19.75
CA ASN A 241 -34.33 1.72 21.06
C ASN A 241 -33.01 0.92 21.15
N SER A 242 -31.85 1.56 20.98
CA SER A 242 -30.56 0.90 21.21
C SER A 242 -30.19 0.86 22.70
N ALA A 243 -30.00 -0.34 23.24
CA ALA A 243 -29.58 -0.59 24.62
C ALA A 243 -28.19 0.01 24.96
N TYR A 244 -27.36 0.31 23.95
CA TYR A 244 -26.07 0.99 24.11
C TYR A 244 -26.21 2.42 24.63
N LEU A 245 -27.29 3.12 24.22
CA LEU A 245 -27.58 4.48 24.68
C LEU A 245 -28.07 4.50 26.12
N GLN A 246 -28.78 3.46 26.57
CA GLN A 246 -29.26 3.33 27.95
C GLN A 246 -28.14 3.04 28.95
N PHE A 247 -27.06 2.39 28.52
CA PHE A 247 -25.93 2.02 29.39
C PHE A 247 -24.98 3.20 29.67
N LEU A 248 -24.92 4.20 28.79
CA LEU A 248 -24.04 5.37 28.93
C LEU A 248 -24.56 6.42 29.94
N GLU A 249 -25.84 6.39 30.32
CA GLU A 249 -26.44 7.35 31.28
C GLU A 249 -26.07 7.08 32.76
N GLU A 250 -25.50 5.91 33.13
CA GLU A 250 -25.31 5.49 34.54
C GLU A 250 -23.85 5.64 35.08
N GLY A 251 -23.08 6.63 34.60
CA GLY A 251 -21.59 6.70 34.67
C GLY A 251 -20.84 6.67 36.03
N GLU A 252 -19.57 6.21 35.96
CA GLU A 252 -18.45 6.52 36.87
C GLU A 252 -17.10 6.51 36.10
N THR A 253 -16.27 7.55 36.27
CA THR A 253 -15.02 7.84 35.54
C THR A 253 -13.74 7.60 36.36
N LEU A 254 -12.62 7.22 35.72
CA LEU A 254 -11.25 7.28 36.28
C LEU A 254 -10.33 8.15 35.39
N GLU A 255 -9.57 9.07 36.00
CA GLU A 255 -8.60 9.96 35.35
C GLU A 255 -7.17 9.37 35.31
N PHE A 256 -6.42 9.68 34.25
CA PHE A 256 -5.05 9.23 33.99
C PHE A 256 -4.08 10.39 34.23
N ASP A 257 -3.47 10.45 35.42
CA ASP A 257 -2.46 11.46 35.77
C ASP A 257 -1.29 10.84 36.57
N ASP A 258 -0.84 9.63 36.20
CA ASP A 258 0.23 8.92 36.95
C ASP A 258 1.09 7.96 36.09
N ILE A 259 1.55 8.38 34.91
CA ILE A 259 2.60 7.62 34.18
C ILE A 259 3.66 8.56 33.61
N GLY A 260 4.38 9.19 34.54
CA GLY A 260 5.39 10.20 34.24
C GLY A 260 6.66 10.12 35.07
N GLU A 261 7.07 8.96 35.61
CA GLU A 261 8.42 8.77 36.16
C GLU A 261 8.86 7.30 36.00
N LEU A 262 9.93 7.07 35.21
CA LEU A 262 11.01 6.08 35.43
C LEU A 262 11.85 5.88 34.14
N ARG A 263 12.71 6.85 33.83
CA ARG A 263 13.97 6.59 33.10
C ARG A 263 15.12 6.46 34.11
N GLY A 264 15.62 5.24 34.27
CA GLY A 264 17.04 4.86 34.46
C GLY A 264 17.85 5.37 35.66
N LYS A 265 18.20 4.44 36.58
CA LYS A 265 19.49 4.21 37.28
C LYS A 265 19.43 2.75 37.79
N SER A 266 20.42 1.87 37.79
CA SER A 266 21.87 1.86 37.53
C SER A 266 22.30 0.39 37.33
N GLU A 267 23.41 0.14 36.64
CA GLU A 267 24.13 -1.14 36.69
C GLU A 267 24.65 -1.43 38.11
N GLU A 268 24.53 -2.70 38.55
CA GLU A 268 25.58 -3.54 39.20
C GLU A 268 25.13 -5.00 39.22
#